data_AF-A0A5P9D794-F1
#
_entry.id   AF-A0A5P9D794-F1
#
_cell.length_a   1.000
_cell.length_b   1.000
_cell.length_c   1.000
_cell.angle_alpha   90.00
_cell.angle_beta   90.00
_cell.angle_gamma   90.00
#
_symmetry.space_group_name_H-M   'P 1'
#
loop_
_entity.id
_entity.type
_entity.pdbx_description
1 polymer ?
#
loop_
_entity_poly.entity_id
_entity_poly.type
_entity_poly.pdbx_seq_one_letter_code
_entity_poly.pdbx_strand_id
1 'polypeptide(L)'
;MTHFKDPFNPNIDVWNECGEASESPADPYAGLSKADADILKRRAKQSLNAEVGMARALESSVMQGLFKTDISRRAFLRSAGVTGALAAVSTVFPLTSLQAMAEEAMKNLEKTKLTLGFVPITCATPIIGGHALGFYQRYGLDVDIVKTAGWAVSRDKCLNGEYDGSHLLFPMPMAMSLGIGSTAQPWKVVSNVNTNGQAIVLANKHRDNQDPKNWKGFKFAVPFEYSMHNLLLRNYVAAAGLDPDRDIQIRVVPPPEMVANLRSENVDGYLAPDPFCQRAVYDQVGFIHKLTLDLWKQHPCCVFGLSEKFITENPNTTMALTTSILEATASAETSEGRVAFAESMAPANYLNQPVEILKQILTGVFPDGQGNIKNVPDRISFMPLPTQTMGTWVLSQLRRWNYIDTDTNYATLAEELVMTTTTRERMRAMMAADPNLTFADAEQDVYAPVDIQGHEFAPAAAQEFIDSQPFTRTIG
;
A
#
# COMPACT_ATOMS: atom_id res chain seq x y z
N MET A 1 40.54 -12.72 -21.50
CA MET A 1 40.92 -11.62 -22.41
C MET A 1 39.64 -11.01 -22.95
N THR A 2 39.56 -9.70 -22.83
CA THR A 2 38.43 -8.82 -23.15
C THR A 2 38.05 -8.84 -24.63
N HIS A 3 36.75 -8.85 -24.94
CA HIS A 3 36.15 -7.90 -25.88
C HIS A 3 34.66 -7.76 -25.60
N PHE A 4 34.28 -6.61 -25.04
CA PHE A 4 32.93 -6.09 -25.03
C PHE A 4 32.40 -6.01 -26.47
N LYS A 5 31.20 -6.54 -26.72
CA LYS A 5 30.30 -6.04 -27.77
C LYS A 5 29.00 -5.65 -27.08
N ASP A 6 28.88 -4.35 -26.87
CA ASP A 6 27.70 -3.55 -26.58
C ASP A 6 26.35 -4.32 -26.46
N PRO A 7 25.81 -4.49 -25.23
CA PRO A 7 24.52 -5.13 -24.99
C PRO A 7 23.30 -4.28 -25.41
N PHE A 8 23.49 -3.10 -26.02
CA PHE A 8 22.42 -2.20 -26.45
C PHE A 8 22.41 -1.90 -27.96
N ASN A 9 23.06 -2.71 -28.80
CA ASN A 9 23.01 -2.52 -30.27
C ASN A 9 21.68 -3.07 -30.87
N PRO A 10 20.79 -2.21 -31.41
CA PRO A 10 19.48 -2.64 -31.91
C PRO A 10 19.50 -3.31 -33.30
N ASN A 11 20.67 -3.45 -33.94
CA ASN A 11 20.81 -3.97 -35.31
C ASN A 11 21.51 -5.34 -35.40
N ILE A 12 21.56 -6.12 -34.31
CA ILE A 12 22.08 -7.49 -34.35
C ILE A 12 21.00 -8.44 -34.85
N ASP A 13 21.18 -8.93 -36.07
CA ASP A 13 20.33 -9.93 -36.73
C ASP A 13 20.76 -11.35 -36.30
N VAL A 14 20.01 -11.96 -35.37
CA VAL A 14 20.30 -13.30 -34.79
C VAL A 14 19.47 -14.42 -35.40
N TRP A 15 18.93 -14.24 -36.59
CA TRP A 15 18.14 -15.28 -37.26
C TRP A 15 18.64 -15.59 -38.66
N ASN A 16 19.88 -16.08 -38.77
CA ASN A 16 20.31 -16.98 -39.84
C ASN A 16 21.68 -17.56 -39.51
N GLU A 17 21.70 -18.79 -38.98
CA GLU A 17 22.58 -19.87 -39.42
C GLU A 17 22.25 -21.14 -38.62
N CYS A 18 21.75 -22.15 -39.33
CA CYS A 18 21.56 -23.50 -38.83
C CYS A 18 22.90 -24.24 -39.03
N GLY A 19 23.52 -24.69 -37.94
CA GLY A 19 24.75 -25.49 -37.95
C GLY A 19 24.81 -26.34 -36.68
N GLU A 20 25.19 -27.60 -36.83
CA GLU A 20 24.91 -28.71 -35.93
C GLU A 20 25.73 -28.74 -34.61
N ALA A 21 25.10 -29.36 -33.60
CA ALA A 21 25.66 -30.12 -32.47
C ALA A 21 26.62 -29.44 -31.46
N SER A 22 26.11 -29.19 -30.24
CA SER A 22 26.67 -29.76 -28.99
C SER A 22 25.75 -29.44 -27.79
N GLU A 23 25.63 -30.39 -26.87
CA GLU A 23 24.65 -30.51 -25.78
C GLU A 23 24.61 -29.33 -24.78
N SER A 24 23.39 -28.96 -24.36
CA SER A 24 23.05 -27.95 -23.34
C SER A 24 22.15 -28.59 -22.26
N PRO A 25 22.14 -28.12 -21.00
CA PRO A 25 21.49 -28.78 -19.87
C PRO A 25 19.95 -28.76 -19.97
N ALA A 26 19.32 -29.74 -19.32
CA ALA A 26 17.92 -30.11 -19.41
C ALA A 26 16.91 -28.95 -19.52
N ASP A 27 16.06 -29.05 -20.55
CA ASP A 27 14.88 -28.21 -20.82
C ASP A 27 13.77 -28.46 -19.77
N PRO A 28 13.26 -27.44 -19.06
CA PRO A 28 12.18 -27.58 -18.08
C PRO A 28 10.80 -27.89 -18.72
N TYR A 29 10.71 -28.03 -20.04
CA TYR A 29 9.48 -28.37 -20.78
C TYR A 29 9.42 -29.81 -21.28
N ALA A 30 10.32 -30.69 -20.84
CA ALA A 30 10.28 -32.12 -21.13
C ALA A 30 9.00 -32.76 -20.53
N GLY A 31 7.94 -32.81 -21.33
CA GLY A 31 6.65 -33.40 -20.95
C GLY A 31 5.42 -32.79 -21.64
N LEU A 32 5.56 -31.66 -22.34
CA LEU A 32 4.44 -31.04 -23.07
C LEU A 32 4.27 -31.64 -24.47
N SER A 33 3.02 -31.80 -24.91
CA SER A 33 2.74 -32.25 -26.27
C SER A 33 3.24 -31.23 -27.29
N LYS A 34 3.65 -31.69 -28.49
CA LYS A 34 4.17 -30.82 -29.56
C LYS A 34 3.16 -29.72 -29.96
N ALA A 35 1.86 -29.99 -29.80
CA ALA A 35 0.79 -29.02 -30.03
C ALA A 35 0.75 -27.91 -28.97
N ASP A 36 1.00 -28.23 -27.70
CA ASP A 36 0.99 -27.25 -26.60
C ASP A 36 2.23 -26.35 -26.63
N ALA A 37 3.38 -26.91 -27.00
CA ALA A 37 4.60 -26.14 -27.22
C ALA A 37 4.47 -25.17 -28.41
N ASP A 38 3.78 -25.56 -29.49
CA ASP A 38 3.53 -24.71 -30.65
C ASP A 38 2.49 -23.61 -30.37
N ILE A 39 1.48 -23.88 -29.52
CA ILE A 39 0.53 -22.87 -29.05
C ILE A 39 1.24 -21.81 -28.19
N LEU A 40 2.14 -22.23 -27.30
CA LEU A 40 2.90 -21.31 -26.45
C LEU A 40 3.94 -20.50 -27.24
N LYS A 41 4.62 -21.11 -28.22
CA LYS A 41 5.51 -20.39 -29.14
C LYS A 41 4.76 -19.39 -30.02
N ARG A 42 3.54 -19.70 -30.47
CA ARG A 42 2.67 -18.75 -31.19
C ARG A 42 2.21 -17.60 -30.32
N ARG A 43 1.90 -17.83 -29.03
CA ARG A 43 1.57 -16.78 -28.05
C ARG A 43 2.76 -15.88 -27.74
N ALA A 44 3.97 -16.43 -27.62
CA ALA A 44 5.20 -15.67 -27.42
C ALA A 44 5.58 -14.83 -28.66
N LYS A 45 5.25 -15.29 -29.88
CA LYS A 45 5.46 -14.51 -31.11
C LYS A 45 4.37 -13.44 -31.32
N GLN A 46 3.17 -13.64 -30.78
CA GLN A 46 2.10 -12.64 -30.75
C GLN A 46 2.34 -11.51 -29.74
N SER A 47 3.08 -11.74 -28.64
CA SER A 47 3.39 -10.68 -27.67
C SER A 47 4.34 -9.61 -28.20
N LEU A 48 5.20 -9.95 -29.16
CA LEU A 48 6.15 -9.01 -29.80
C LEU A 48 5.49 -8.01 -30.76
N ASN A 49 4.31 -8.31 -31.29
CA ASN A 49 3.52 -7.39 -32.11
C ASN A 49 2.30 -6.83 -31.37
N ALA A 50 2.17 -7.12 -30.07
CA ALA A 50 1.00 -6.74 -29.27
C ALA A 50 1.06 -5.31 -28.73
N GLU A 51 2.22 -4.65 -28.58
CA GLU A 51 2.27 -3.35 -27.89
C GLU A 51 1.41 -2.24 -28.54
N VAL A 52 1.28 -2.23 -29.87
CA VAL A 52 0.45 -1.22 -30.59
C VAL A 52 -1.03 -1.64 -30.68
N GLY A 53 -1.31 -2.95 -30.67
CA GLY A 53 -2.68 -3.49 -30.73
C GLY A 53 -3.35 -3.61 -29.35
N MET A 54 -2.57 -3.91 -28.32
CA MET A 54 -2.99 -4.04 -26.93
C MET A 54 -3.22 -2.66 -26.33
N ALA A 55 -2.44 -1.62 -26.65
CA ALA A 55 -2.77 -0.26 -26.22
C ALA A 55 -4.18 0.17 -26.67
N ARG A 56 -4.58 -0.15 -27.92
CA ARG A 56 -5.92 0.16 -28.46
C ARG A 56 -7.01 -0.79 -27.98
N ALA A 57 -6.70 -2.07 -27.75
CA ALA A 57 -7.65 -3.05 -27.23
C ALA A 57 -7.87 -2.91 -25.71
N LEU A 58 -6.82 -2.54 -24.97
CA LEU A 58 -6.83 -2.22 -23.55
C LEU A 58 -7.48 -0.85 -23.30
N GLU A 59 -7.21 0.16 -24.14
CA GLU A 59 -8.07 1.36 -24.22
C GLU A 59 -9.52 0.94 -24.45
N SER A 60 -9.81 0.04 -25.39
CA SER A 60 -11.19 -0.38 -25.67
C SER A 60 -11.85 -1.15 -24.51
N SER A 61 -11.10 -1.92 -23.72
CA SER A 61 -11.64 -2.73 -22.61
C SER A 61 -11.74 -1.97 -21.29
N VAL A 62 -10.75 -1.12 -20.98
CA VAL A 62 -10.79 -0.16 -19.87
C VAL A 62 -11.92 0.86 -20.11
N MET A 63 -12.09 1.31 -21.36
CA MET A 63 -13.18 2.20 -21.73
C MET A 63 -14.55 1.50 -21.80
N GLN A 64 -14.64 0.20 -22.07
CA GLN A 64 -15.91 -0.54 -21.96
C GLN A 64 -16.31 -0.82 -20.50
N GLY A 65 -15.33 -1.01 -19.61
CA GLY A 65 -15.56 -1.16 -18.17
C GLY A 65 -16.03 0.14 -17.51
N LEU A 66 -15.45 1.28 -17.91
CA LEU A 66 -15.83 2.61 -17.43
C LEU A 66 -17.05 3.21 -18.15
N PHE A 67 -17.30 2.84 -19.41
CA PHE A 67 -18.39 3.40 -20.20
C PHE A 67 -19.21 2.32 -20.90
N LYS A 68 -20.49 2.22 -20.51
CA LYS A 68 -21.44 1.24 -21.03
C LYS A 68 -21.77 1.40 -22.53
N THR A 69 -21.38 2.50 -23.19
CA THR A 69 -21.66 2.74 -24.63
C THR A 69 -20.54 3.51 -25.36
N ASP A 70 -20.39 3.25 -26.67
CA ASP A 70 -19.44 3.93 -27.58
C ASP A 70 -19.70 5.45 -27.76
N ILE A 71 -20.86 5.94 -27.33
CA ILE A 71 -21.20 7.38 -27.36
C ILE A 71 -20.49 8.10 -26.21
N SER A 72 -20.52 7.53 -25.01
CA SER A 72 -19.84 8.05 -23.81
C SER A 72 -18.31 8.03 -23.98
N ARG A 73 -17.78 6.99 -24.63
CA ARG A 73 -16.36 6.89 -25.04
C ARG A 73 -15.92 8.03 -25.96
N ARG A 74 -16.73 8.35 -26.97
CA ARG A 74 -16.44 9.45 -27.91
C ARG A 74 -16.62 10.82 -27.27
N ALA A 75 -17.49 10.95 -26.28
CA ALA A 75 -17.59 12.15 -25.47
C ALA A 75 -16.32 12.37 -24.63
N PHE A 76 -15.82 11.35 -23.93
CA PHE A 76 -14.57 11.41 -23.15
C PHE A 76 -13.34 11.77 -24.00
N LEU A 77 -13.12 11.05 -25.12
CA LEU A 77 -11.99 11.32 -26.01
C LEU A 77 -12.07 12.68 -26.75
N ARG A 78 -13.28 13.24 -26.91
CA ARG A 78 -13.48 14.57 -27.50
C ARG A 78 -13.51 15.70 -26.46
N SER A 79 -13.56 15.37 -25.17
CA SER A 79 -13.60 16.33 -24.08
C SER A 79 -12.25 16.39 -23.38
N ALA A 80 -11.29 17.04 -24.02
CA ALA A 80 -10.15 17.62 -23.32
C ALA A 80 -10.61 18.81 -22.46
N GLY A 81 -11.49 18.54 -21.49
CA GLY A 81 -12.10 19.51 -20.59
C GLY A 81 -12.74 18.82 -19.39
N VAL A 82 -12.59 19.42 -18.20
CA VAL A 82 -12.95 18.91 -16.86
C VAL A 82 -14.35 18.25 -16.78
N THR A 83 -15.31 18.72 -17.56
CA THR A 83 -16.69 18.25 -17.56
C THR A 83 -16.88 16.82 -18.10
N GLY A 84 -16.03 16.38 -19.03
CA GLY A 84 -16.16 15.06 -19.67
C GLY A 84 -15.54 13.91 -18.90
N ALA A 85 -14.47 14.18 -18.14
CA ALA A 85 -13.88 13.23 -17.20
C ALA A 85 -14.83 12.95 -16.01
N LEU A 86 -15.57 13.95 -15.53
CA LEU A 86 -16.54 13.76 -14.44
C LEU A 86 -17.73 12.86 -14.86
N ALA A 87 -18.23 13.00 -16.09
CA ALA A 87 -19.32 12.15 -16.60
C ALA A 87 -18.92 10.66 -16.77
N ALA A 88 -17.63 10.38 -16.86
CA ALA A 88 -17.07 9.03 -16.91
C ALA A 88 -17.01 8.37 -15.55
N VAL A 89 -16.54 9.12 -14.56
CA VAL A 89 -16.41 8.67 -13.17
C VAL A 89 -17.79 8.41 -12.59
N SER A 90 -18.82 9.17 -13.02
CA SER A 90 -20.19 9.05 -12.51
C SER A 90 -20.90 7.73 -12.81
N THR A 91 -20.44 6.97 -13.80
CA THR A 91 -21.01 5.65 -14.15
C THR A 91 -20.59 4.57 -13.16
N VAL A 92 -19.45 4.75 -12.50
CA VAL A 92 -18.87 3.82 -11.50
C VAL A 92 -19.10 4.34 -10.09
N PHE A 93 -18.98 5.65 -9.88
CA PHE A 93 -19.14 6.31 -8.58
C PHE A 93 -20.29 7.32 -8.65
N PRO A 94 -21.47 7.04 -8.05
CA PRO A 94 -22.62 7.93 -8.16
C PRO A 94 -22.29 9.32 -7.58
N LEU A 95 -22.12 10.32 -8.45
CA LEU A 95 -21.64 11.66 -8.08
C LEU A 95 -22.65 12.52 -7.30
N THR A 96 -23.90 12.09 -7.20
CA THR A 96 -25.00 12.95 -6.73
C THR A 96 -25.31 12.81 -5.25
N SER A 97 -24.80 11.78 -4.57
CA SER A 97 -25.27 11.43 -3.22
C SER A 97 -24.68 12.28 -2.10
N LEU A 98 -23.47 12.83 -2.28
CA LEU A 98 -22.82 13.71 -1.28
C LEU A 98 -22.75 15.19 -1.71
N GLN A 99 -23.52 15.58 -2.73
CA GLN A 99 -23.44 16.92 -3.33
C GLN A 99 -23.68 18.04 -2.33
N ALA A 100 -24.68 17.93 -1.44
CA ALA A 100 -24.95 18.95 -0.43
C ALA A 100 -23.79 19.13 0.57
N MET A 101 -23.13 18.03 0.96
CA MET A 101 -21.95 18.09 1.83
C MET A 101 -20.75 18.72 1.12
N ALA A 102 -20.60 18.43 -0.17
CA ALA A 102 -19.58 19.03 -1.02
C ALA A 102 -19.80 20.55 -1.20
N GLU A 103 -21.04 20.95 -1.53
CA GLU A 103 -21.43 22.36 -1.67
C GLU A 103 -21.22 23.16 -0.39
N GLU A 104 -21.53 22.56 0.77
CA GLU A 104 -21.28 23.22 2.06
C GLU A 104 -19.79 23.37 2.34
N ALA A 105 -19.00 22.31 2.09
CA ALA A 105 -17.55 22.35 2.28
C ALA A 105 -16.89 23.47 1.45
N MET A 106 -17.34 23.67 0.21
CA MET A 106 -16.78 24.68 -0.70
C MET A 106 -16.97 26.13 -0.26
N LYS A 107 -17.93 26.44 0.63
CA LYS A 107 -18.27 27.83 0.97
C LYS A 107 -17.19 28.53 1.79
N ASN A 108 -16.48 27.80 2.65
CA ASN A 108 -15.68 28.38 3.73
C ASN A 108 -14.27 27.77 3.85
N LEU A 109 -13.68 27.31 2.74
CA LEU A 109 -12.33 26.74 2.75
C LEU A 109 -11.28 27.83 3.03
N GLU A 110 -10.43 27.60 4.03
CA GLU A 110 -9.29 28.48 4.34
C GLU A 110 -8.18 28.33 3.29
N LYS A 111 -7.98 27.11 2.78
CA LYS A 111 -6.96 26.79 1.78
C LYS A 111 -7.50 25.80 0.76
N THR A 112 -7.47 26.17 -0.51
CA THR A 112 -7.96 25.31 -1.61
C THR A 112 -6.85 24.57 -2.34
N LYS A 113 -5.67 25.19 -2.47
CA LYS A 113 -4.49 24.58 -3.09
C LYS A 113 -3.69 23.81 -2.06
N LEU A 114 -3.55 22.50 -2.24
CA LEU A 114 -2.90 21.61 -1.29
C LEU A 114 -1.81 20.79 -1.96
N THR A 115 -0.71 20.55 -1.24
CA THR A 115 0.32 19.59 -1.67
C THR A 115 0.29 18.37 -0.77
N LEU A 116 0.03 17.18 -1.34
CA LEU A 116 -0.01 15.92 -0.60
C LEU A 116 1.12 14.97 -1.02
N GLY A 117 1.91 14.51 -0.05
CA GLY A 117 2.97 13.52 -0.28
C GLY A 117 2.46 12.09 -0.35
N PHE A 118 3.02 11.26 -1.24
CA PHE A 118 2.84 9.80 -1.18
C PHE A 118 4.05 8.98 -1.59
N VAL A 119 4.28 7.86 -0.91
CA VAL A 119 5.17 6.79 -1.39
C VAL A 119 4.38 5.88 -2.35
N PRO A 120 4.93 5.49 -3.53
CA PRO A 120 4.19 4.81 -4.59
C PRO A 120 3.95 3.32 -4.29
N ILE A 121 2.99 3.06 -3.40
CA ILE A 121 2.52 1.73 -2.98
C ILE A 121 0.99 1.69 -2.97
N THR A 122 0.39 0.49 -2.99
CA THR A 122 -1.09 0.34 -3.01
C THR A 122 -1.75 0.78 -1.71
N CYS A 123 -1.00 0.98 -0.62
CA CYS A 123 -1.52 1.60 0.60
C CYS A 123 -2.02 3.03 0.37
N ALA A 124 -1.50 3.74 -0.64
CA ALA A 124 -1.91 5.10 -0.98
C ALA A 124 -3.21 5.15 -1.82
N THR A 125 -3.93 4.04 -2.00
CA THR A 125 -5.06 3.93 -2.94
C THR A 125 -6.10 5.04 -2.75
N PRO A 126 -6.60 5.34 -1.53
CA PRO A 126 -7.57 6.41 -1.35
C PRO A 126 -7.02 7.81 -1.68
N ILE A 127 -5.72 8.05 -1.43
CA ILE A 127 -5.07 9.35 -1.67
C ILE A 127 -4.85 9.56 -3.18
N ILE A 128 -4.26 8.57 -3.85
CA ILE A 128 -4.03 8.66 -5.31
C ILE A 128 -5.35 8.69 -6.05
N GLY A 129 -6.28 7.81 -5.69
CA GLY A 129 -7.61 7.78 -6.29
C GLY A 129 -8.41 9.05 -6.03
N GLY A 130 -8.20 9.69 -4.87
CA GLY A 130 -8.75 11.00 -4.56
C GLY A 130 -8.45 12.04 -5.63
N HIS A 131 -7.23 12.02 -6.16
CA HIS A 131 -6.77 12.87 -7.26
C HIS A 131 -7.18 12.31 -8.63
N ALA A 132 -6.87 11.04 -8.91
CA ALA A 132 -7.04 10.43 -10.22
C ALA A 132 -8.52 10.30 -10.66
N LEU A 133 -9.44 10.18 -9.69
CA LEU A 133 -10.88 10.02 -9.92
C LEU A 133 -11.68 11.26 -9.50
N GLY A 134 -10.99 12.36 -9.18
CA GLY A 134 -11.58 13.66 -8.98
C GLY A 134 -12.38 13.84 -7.68
N PHE A 135 -12.11 13.07 -6.63
CA PHE A 135 -12.79 13.24 -5.34
C PHE A 135 -12.41 14.55 -4.65
N TYR A 136 -11.15 15.00 -4.76
CA TYR A 136 -10.71 16.27 -4.15
C TYR A 136 -11.47 17.47 -4.72
N GLN A 137 -11.60 17.52 -6.04
CA GLN A 137 -12.23 18.62 -6.76
C GLN A 137 -13.72 18.75 -6.45
N ARG A 138 -14.40 17.65 -6.08
CA ARG A 138 -15.81 17.69 -5.63
C ARG A 138 -15.99 18.59 -4.42
N TYR A 139 -15.00 18.64 -3.54
CA TYR A 139 -15.00 19.46 -2.34
C TYR A 139 -14.26 20.79 -2.50
N GLY A 140 -13.99 21.23 -3.74
CA GLY A 140 -13.31 22.50 -4.02
C GLY A 140 -11.80 22.52 -3.76
N LEU A 141 -11.18 21.34 -3.65
CA LEU A 141 -9.75 21.21 -3.38
C LEU A 141 -8.97 21.00 -4.69
N ASP A 142 -7.95 21.84 -4.88
CA ASP A 142 -6.95 21.78 -5.94
C ASP A 142 -5.69 21.10 -5.36
N VAL A 143 -5.57 19.79 -5.56
CA VAL A 143 -4.57 18.97 -4.88
C VAL A 143 -3.46 18.56 -5.84
N ASP A 144 -2.24 18.99 -5.54
CA ASP A 144 -1.02 18.46 -6.13
C ASP A 144 -0.56 17.23 -5.33
N ILE A 145 -0.48 16.05 -5.98
CA ILE A 145 0.08 14.86 -5.33
C ILE A 145 1.53 14.64 -5.73
N VAL A 146 2.40 14.48 -4.73
CA VAL A 146 3.86 14.43 -4.90
C VAL A 146 4.39 13.05 -4.55
N LYS A 147 4.91 12.35 -5.55
CA LYS A 147 5.58 11.07 -5.37
C LYS A 147 6.89 11.26 -4.60
N THR A 148 7.07 10.46 -3.55
CA THR A 148 8.23 10.51 -2.66
C THR A 148 9.05 9.22 -2.79
N ALA A 149 10.38 9.37 -2.78
CA ALA A 149 11.32 8.26 -2.99
C ALA A 149 11.33 7.23 -1.84
N GLY A 150 10.98 7.65 -0.63
CA GLY A 150 10.93 6.79 0.55
C GLY A 150 10.47 7.54 1.80
N TRP A 151 10.34 6.81 2.91
CA TRP A 151 9.69 7.32 4.12
C TRP A 151 10.50 8.37 4.88
N ALA A 152 11.83 8.28 4.88
CA ALA A 152 12.68 9.30 5.47
C ALA A 152 12.50 10.66 4.77
N VAL A 153 12.52 10.67 3.43
CA VAL A 153 12.27 11.88 2.63
C VAL A 153 10.84 12.39 2.86
N SER A 154 9.86 11.49 2.98
CA SER A 154 8.47 11.88 3.28
C SER A 154 8.37 12.59 4.62
N ARG A 155 9.00 12.03 5.67
CA ARG A 155 9.08 12.65 6.98
C ARG A 155 9.71 14.04 6.90
N ASP A 156 10.86 14.16 6.26
CA ASP A 156 11.60 15.43 6.22
C ASP A 156 10.79 16.53 5.50
N LYS A 157 10.14 16.19 4.37
CA LYS A 157 9.24 17.12 3.65
C LYS A 157 8.02 17.51 4.46
N CYS A 158 7.42 16.57 5.21
CA CYS A 158 6.35 16.85 6.15
C CYS A 158 6.81 17.86 7.22
N LEU A 159 7.95 17.61 7.88
CA LEU A 159 8.46 18.47 8.97
C LEU A 159 8.90 19.85 8.49
N ASN A 160 9.29 19.98 7.22
CA ASN A 160 9.64 21.25 6.59
C ASN A 160 8.42 22.03 6.08
N GLY A 161 7.21 21.49 6.19
CA GLY A 161 5.99 22.11 5.66
C GLY A 161 5.92 22.15 4.13
N GLU A 162 6.67 21.28 3.45
CA GLU A 162 6.57 21.12 1.99
C GLU A 162 5.27 20.40 1.58
N TYR A 163 4.71 19.62 2.50
CA TYR A 163 3.44 18.93 2.34
C TYR A 163 2.43 19.45 3.36
N ASP A 164 1.21 19.76 2.88
CA ASP A 164 0.07 20.08 3.73
C ASP A 164 -0.44 18.84 4.49
N GLY A 165 -0.36 17.69 3.82
CA GLY A 165 -0.65 16.37 4.38
C GLY A 165 0.10 15.28 3.64
N SER A 166 0.15 14.08 4.21
CA SER A 166 0.88 12.99 3.58
C SER A 166 0.29 11.64 3.89
N HIS A 167 0.41 10.75 2.92
CA HIS A 167 0.45 9.32 3.16
C HIS A 167 1.66 9.01 4.07
N LEU A 168 1.41 8.40 5.23
CA LEU A 168 2.44 8.04 6.22
C LEU A 168 2.21 6.61 6.71
N LEU A 169 3.25 5.99 7.26
CA LEU A 169 3.09 4.73 8.01
C LEU A 169 2.44 5.05 9.36
N PHE A 170 1.56 4.19 9.87
CA PHE A 170 0.84 4.46 11.13
C PHE A 170 1.75 4.92 12.29
N PRO A 171 2.95 4.34 12.51
CA PRO A 171 3.83 4.81 13.59
C PRO A 171 4.53 6.16 13.32
N MET A 172 4.54 6.67 12.08
CA MET A 172 5.30 7.89 11.74
C MET A 172 4.76 9.16 12.41
N PRO A 173 3.46 9.48 12.38
CA PRO A 173 2.95 10.65 13.11
C PRO A 173 3.28 10.61 14.60
N MET A 174 3.30 9.42 15.19
CA MET A 174 3.68 9.22 16.60
C MET A 174 5.16 9.48 16.82
N ALA A 175 6.03 8.90 15.99
CA ALA A 175 7.47 9.13 16.04
C ALA A 175 7.82 10.61 15.81
N MET A 176 7.17 11.27 14.86
CA MET A 176 7.36 12.70 14.57
C MET A 176 6.92 13.58 15.74
N SER A 177 5.78 13.28 16.37
CA SER A 177 5.27 14.04 17.52
C SER A 177 6.15 13.89 18.75
N LEU A 178 6.74 12.70 18.94
CA LEU A 178 7.64 12.40 20.06
C LEU A 178 9.11 12.75 19.78
N GLY A 179 9.46 13.20 18.57
CA GLY A 179 10.84 13.52 18.20
C GLY A 179 11.77 12.30 18.04
N ILE A 180 11.23 11.13 17.72
CA ILE A 180 12.00 9.91 17.55
C ILE A 180 12.67 9.92 16.17
N GLY A 181 13.98 10.12 16.15
CA GLY A 181 14.77 10.19 14.92
C GLY A 181 14.51 11.44 14.07
N SER A 182 13.89 12.48 14.63
CA SER A 182 13.72 13.81 14.03
C SER A 182 13.47 14.86 15.11
N THR A 183 13.34 16.13 14.73
CA THR A 183 12.80 17.15 15.63
C THR A 183 11.33 16.85 15.93
N ALA A 184 10.92 17.01 17.20
CA ALA A 184 9.54 16.84 17.61
C ALA A 184 8.64 17.89 16.94
N GLN A 185 7.63 17.44 16.20
CA GLN A 185 6.56 18.27 15.68
C GLN A 185 5.24 17.53 15.77
N PRO A 186 4.17 18.12 16.34
CA PRO A 186 2.89 17.45 16.47
C PRO A 186 2.24 17.14 15.11
N TRP A 187 2.01 15.85 14.87
CA TRP A 187 1.35 15.29 13.71
C TRP A 187 0.28 14.31 14.15
N LYS A 188 -0.88 14.35 13.49
CA LYS A 188 -2.04 13.54 13.84
C LYS A 188 -2.24 12.43 12.82
N VAL A 189 -2.70 11.27 13.30
CA VAL A 189 -3.31 10.21 12.49
C VAL A 189 -4.75 10.63 12.23
N VAL A 190 -5.02 11.14 11.02
CA VAL A 190 -6.36 11.61 10.65
C VAL A 190 -7.25 10.41 10.37
N SER A 191 -6.84 9.56 9.43
CA SER A 191 -7.55 8.34 9.07
C SER A 191 -6.56 7.25 8.68
N ASN A 192 -6.98 6.00 8.84
CA ASN A 192 -6.34 4.90 8.15
C ASN A 192 -6.59 5.06 6.64
N VAL A 193 -5.58 4.78 5.83
CA VAL A 193 -5.75 4.70 4.36
C VAL A 193 -5.63 3.29 3.84
N ASN A 194 -5.22 2.34 4.67
CA ASN A 194 -5.42 0.91 4.44
C ASN A 194 -5.23 0.09 5.73
N THR A 195 -5.87 -1.07 5.76
CA THR A 195 -5.56 -2.20 6.63
C THR A 195 -5.03 -3.36 5.79
N ASN A 196 -4.28 -4.27 6.40
CA ASN A 196 -3.59 -5.36 5.69
C ASN A 196 -2.67 -4.81 4.56
N GLY A 197 -2.62 -5.48 3.40
CA GLY A 197 -1.91 -5.00 2.21
C GLY A 197 -0.40 -5.20 2.22
N GLN A 198 0.10 -6.04 3.13
CA GLN A 198 1.52 -6.36 3.26
C GLN A 198 1.72 -7.87 3.28
N ALA A 199 2.96 -8.29 3.02
CA ALA A 199 3.34 -9.69 3.10
C ALA A 199 4.81 -9.85 3.51
N ILE A 200 5.11 -11.02 4.07
CA ILE A 200 6.48 -11.53 4.15
C ILE A 200 6.76 -12.27 2.83
N VAL A 201 7.77 -11.80 2.10
CA VAL A 201 8.28 -12.44 0.89
C VAL A 201 9.66 -13.01 1.18
N LEU A 202 9.91 -14.21 0.68
CA LEU A 202 11.23 -14.85 0.74
C LEU A 202 11.80 -15.02 -0.67
N ALA A 203 13.13 -14.97 -0.77
CA ALA A 203 13.84 -15.30 -1.99
C ALA A 203 13.61 -16.77 -2.36
N ASN A 204 13.58 -17.09 -3.66
CA ASN A 204 13.31 -18.46 -4.13
C ASN A 204 14.26 -19.53 -3.59
N LYS A 205 15.49 -19.17 -3.21
CA LYS A 205 16.45 -20.10 -2.59
C LYS A 205 15.97 -20.67 -1.24
N HIS A 206 14.98 -20.04 -0.60
CA HIS A 206 14.45 -20.44 0.71
C HIS A 206 13.14 -21.24 0.62
N ARG A 207 12.78 -21.77 -0.57
CA ARG A 207 11.55 -22.56 -0.76
C ARG A 207 11.43 -23.76 0.18
N ASP A 208 12.55 -24.41 0.46
CA ASP A 208 12.63 -25.58 1.34
C ASP A 208 12.89 -25.21 2.82
N ASN A 209 13.11 -23.93 3.12
CA ASN A 209 13.35 -23.43 4.48
C ASN A 209 12.42 -22.27 4.85
N GLN A 210 11.16 -22.60 5.07
CA GLN A 210 10.11 -21.62 5.41
C GLN A 210 9.77 -21.56 6.90
N ASP A 211 10.35 -22.42 7.74
CA ASP A 211 10.14 -22.37 9.19
C ASP A 211 10.97 -21.21 9.78
N PRO A 212 10.34 -20.18 10.39
CA PRO A 212 11.07 -19.05 10.95
C PRO A 212 12.09 -19.43 12.02
N LYS A 213 11.95 -20.58 12.69
CA LYS A 213 12.94 -21.07 13.66
C LYS A 213 14.34 -21.28 13.04
N ASN A 214 14.39 -21.50 11.74
CA ASN A 214 15.62 -21.75 10.98
C ASN A 214 16.19 -20.49 10.30
N TRP A 215 15.67 -19.31 10.61
CA TRP A 215 16.07 -18.06 9.95
C TRP A 215 17.20 -17.31 10.65
N LYS A 216 17.85 -17.90 11.65
CA LYS A 216 19.04 -17.30 12.25
C LYS A 216 20.09 -16.99 11.17
N GLY A 217 20.56 -15.75 11.13
CA GLY A 217 21.47 -15.19 10.14
C GLY A 217 20.79 -14.55 8.92
N PHE A 218 19.47 -14.68 8.78
CA PHE A 218 18.74 -14.08 7.65
C PHE A 218 18.83 -12.56 7.68
N LYS A 219 18.83 -11.97 6.48
CA LYS A 219 18.72 -10.54 6.25
C LYS A 219 17.33 -10.22 5.72
N PHE A 220 16.54 -9.47 6.48
CA PHE A 220 15.26 -8.95 6.05
C PHE A 220 15.34 -7.47 5.71
N ALA A 221 14.60 -7.05 4.69
CA ALA A 221 14.32 -5.63 4.48
C ALA A 221 12.94 -5.23 5.02
N VAL A 222 12.85 -4.00 5.51
CA VAL A 222 11.61 -3.30 5.87
C VAL A 222 11.66 -1.88 5.32
N PRO A 223 10.52 -1.24 5.01
CA PRO A 223 10.51 0.07 4.37
C PRO A 223 11.03 1.21 5.26
N PHE A 224 10.86 1.10 6.57
CA PHE A 224 11.27 2.13 7.52
C PHE A 224 11.33 1.58 8.95
N GLU A 225 12.12 2.21 9.81
CA GLU A 225 12.26 1.82 11.21
C GLU A 225 10.93 1.96 11.97
N TYR A 226 10.27 3.12 11.84
CA TYR A 226 8.98 3.42 12.48
C TYR A 226 7.83 2.96 11.58
N SER A 227 7.68 1.65 11.42
CA SER A 227 6.68 1.07 10.52
C SER A 227 6.04 -0.20 11.06
N MET A 228 4.79 -0.44 10.68
CA MET A 228 4.10 -1.70 10.95
C MET A 228 4.86 -2.90 10.42
N HIS A 229 5.56 -2.75 9.30
CA HIS A 229 6.41 -3.78 8.71
C HIS A 229 7.52 -4.24 9.65
N ASN A 230 8.21 -3.29 10.29
CA ASN A 230 9.25 -3.61 11.26
C ASN A 230 8.65 -4.25 12.52
N LEU A 231 7.58 -3.65 13.06
CA LEU A 231 6.95 -4.13 14.30
C LEU A 231 6.33 -5.53 14.13
N LEU A 232 5.66 -5.81 13.01
CA LEU A 232 5.09 -7.12 12.71
C LEU A 232 6.16 -8.16 12.40
N LEU A 233 7.24 -7.81 11.66
CA LEU A 233 8.34 -8.74 11.41
C LEU A 233 9.03 -9.14 12.71
N ARG A 234 9.31 -8.15 13.58
CA ARG A 234 9.88 -8.39 14.91
C ARG A 234 9.00 -9.30 15.75
N ASN A 235 7.68 -9.06 15.77
CA ASN A 235 6.74 -9.92 16.48
C ASN A 235 6.75 -11.36 15.91
N TYR A 236 6.73 -11.48 14.59
CA TYR A 236 6.70 -12.76 13.89
C TYR A 236 7.90 -13.66 14.21
N VAL A 237 9.12 -13.10 14.14
CA VAL A 237 10.34 -13.88 14.42
C VAL A 237 10.57 -14.09 15.91
N ALA A 238 10.16 -13.14 16.76
CA ALA A 238 10.21 -13.28 18.22
C ALA A 238 9.31 -14.43 18.69
N ALA A 239 8.10 -14.54 18.15
CA ALA A 239 7.18 -15.65 18.44
C ALA A 239 7.74 -17.01 18.00
N ALA A 240 8.67 -17.03 17.04
CA ALA A 240 9.40 -18.23 16.63
C ALA A 240 10.67 -18.50 17.45
N GLY A 241 10.97 -17.67 18.45
CA GLY A 241 12.14 -17.84 19.33
C GLY A 241 13.44 -17.21 18.80
N LEU A 242 13.36 -16.31 17.81
CA LEU A 242 14.52 -15.54 17.33
C LEU A 242 14.51 -14.12 17.90
N ASP A 243 15.64 -13.67 18.43
CA ASP A 243 15.84 -12.27 18.80
C ASP A 243 16.05 -11.42 17.53
N PRO A 244 15.14 -10.49 17.19
CA PRO A 244 15.24 -9.72 15.95
C PRO A 244 16.43 -8.77 15.87
N ASP A 245 17.08 -8.43 16.99
CA ASP A 245 18.27 -7.57 17.00
C ASP A 245 19.58 -8.37 17.02
N ARG A 246 19.56 -9.66 17.36
CA ARG A 246 20.76 -10.50 17.48
C ARG A 246 20.83 -11.65 16.48
N ASP A 247 19.70 -12.32 16.25
CA ASP A 247 19.65 -13.54 15.45
C ASP A 247 19.40 -13.27 13.97
N ILE A 248 18.82 -12.11 13.59
CA ILE A 248 18.63 -11.70 12.19
C ILE A 248 19.13 -10.28 11.96
N GLN A 249 19.18 -9.84 10.71
CA GLN A 249 19.44 -8.44 10.34
C GLN A 249 18.20 -7.83 9.72
N ILE A 250 17.72 -6.70 10.24
CA ILE A 250 16.65 -5.91 9.62
C ILE A 250 17.26 -4.66 9.00
N ARG A 251 17.05 -4.46 7.70
CA ARG A 251 17.59 -3.34 6.92
C ARG A 251 16.47 -2.43 6.41
N VAL A 252 16.66 -1.13 6.53
CA VAL A 252 15.75 -0.16 5.93
C VAL A 252 16.06 -0.05 4.43
N VAL A 253 15.08 -0.36 3.60
CA VAL A 253 15.18 -0.29 2.13
C VAL A 253 13.93 0.39 1.59
N PRO A 254 14.01 1.42 0.73
CA PRO A 254 12.84 2.00 0.10
C PRO A 254 12.03 0.95 -0.69
N PRO A 255 10.68 0.98 -0.67
CA PRO A 255 9.86 -0.01 -1.36
C PRO A 255 10.23 -0.26 -2.85
N PRO A 256 10.53 0.79 -3.67
CA PRO A 256 10.96 0.59 -5.06
C PRO A 256 12.21 -0.27 -5.25
N GLU A 257 13.06 -0.37 -4.22
CA GLU A 257 14.34 -1.10 -4.27
C GLU A 257 14.24 -2.53 -3.72
N MET A 258 13.11 -2.92 -3.14
CA MET A 258 12.93 -4.22 -2.48
C MET A 258 13.16 -5.40 -3.41
N VAL A 259 12.52 -5.37 -4.59
CA VAL A 259 12.59 -6.47 -5.58
C VAL A 259 14.02 -6.61 -6.12
N ALA A 260 14.72 -5.50 -6.35
CA ALA A 260 16.10 -5.51 -6.82
C ALA A 260 17.07 -6.08 -5.77
N ASN A 261 16.87 -5.74 -4.49
CA ASN A 261 17.66 -6.28 -3.39
C ASN A 261 17.43 -7.77 -3.17
N LEU A 262 16.18 -8.24 -3.35
CA LEU A 262 15.88 -9.67 -3.30
C LEU A 262 16.53 -10.41 -4.48
N ARG A 263 16.41 -9.88 -5.70
CA ARG A 263 17.02 -10.45 -6.92
C ARG A 263 18.54 -10.55 -6.82
N SER A 264 19.17 -9.55 -6.22
CA SER A 264 20.63 -9.50 -6.07
C SER A 264 21.12 -10.26 -4.84
N GLU A 265 20.24 -10.95 -4.13
CA GLU A 265 20.53 -11.70 -2.89
C GLU A 265 21.16 -10.85 -1.77
N ASN A 266 20.92 -9.54 -1.79
CA ASN A 266 21.34 -8.65 -0.71
C ASN A 266 20.54 -8.90 0.58
N VAL A 267 19.33 -9.44 0.42
CA VAL A 267 18.42 -9.86 1.50
C VAL A 267 17.83 -11.24 1.19
N ASP A 268 17.50 -11.97 2.25
CA ASP A 268 16.86 -13.29 2.20
C ASP A 268 15.33 -13.19 2.07
N GLY A 269 14.77 -12.07 2.53
CA GLY A 269 13.36 -11.76 2.42
C GLY A 269 13.07 -10.33 2.81
N TYR A 270 11.80 -9.97 2.81
CA TYR A 270 11.34 -8.68 3.32
C TYR A 270 9.91 -8.78 3.84
N LEU A 271 9.57 -7.89 4.77
CA LEU A 271 8.17 -7.56 5.05
C LEU A 271 7.91 -6.18 4.46
N ALA A 272 7.10 -6.13 3.41
CA ALA A 272 6.89 -4.92 2.62
C ALA A 272 5.42 -4.77 2.21
N PRO A 273 5.01 -3.57 1.79
CA PRO A 273 3.69 -3.36 1.23
C PRO A 273 3.65 -3.78 -0.24
N ASP A 274 2.46 -4.11 -0.72
CA ASP A 274 2.20 -4.19 -2.15
C ASP A 274 2.39 -2.81 -2.83
N PRO A 275 2.79 -2.76 -4.11
CA PRO A 275 2.81 -3.86 -5.09
C PRO A 275 4.10 -4.68 -5.09
N PHE A 276 5.09 -4.34 -4.26
CA PHE A 276 6.41 -4.97 -4.34
C PHE A 276 6.40 -6.43 -3.90
N CYS A 277 5.44 -6.85 -3.06
CA CYS A 277 5.24 -8.26 -2.74
C CYS A 277 4.76 -9.05 -3.97
N GLN A 278 3.69 -8.60 -4.62
CA GLN A 278 3.22 -9.25 -5.84
C GLN A 278 4.23 -9.14 -6.99
N ARG A 279 5.01 -8.06 -7.05
CA ARG A 279 6.04 -7.85 -8.07
C ARG A 279 7.17 -8.88 -7.97
N ALA A 280 7.59 -9.28 -6.76
CA ALA A 280 8.58 -10.35 -6.63
C ALA A 280 8.10 -11.70 -7.16
N VAL A 281 6.80 -12.00 -7.01
CA VAL A 281 6.17 -13.19 -7.60
C VAL A 281 6.12 -13.06 -9.12
N TYR A 282 5.66 -11.92 -9.62
CA TYR A 282 5.53 -11.65 -11.06
C TYR A 282 6.89 -11.74 -11.77
N ASP A 283 7.93 -11.14 -11.18
CA ASP A 283 9.31 -11.17 -11.69
C ASP A 283 10.03 -12.50 -11.40
N GLN A 284 9.36 -13.47 -10.76
CA GLN A 284 9.89 -14.79 -10.41
C GLN A 284 11.18 -14.76 -9.58
N VAL A 285 11.34 -13.76 -8.70
CA VAL A 285 12.51 -13.63 -7.81
C VAL A 285 12.25 -14.09 -6.38
N GLY A 286 10.97 -14.18 -6.00
CA GLY A 286 10.56 -14.64 -4.67
C GLY A 286 9.14 -15.16 -4.65
N PHE A 287 8.70 -15.58 -3.47
CA PHE A 287 7.35 -16.07 -3.22
C PHE A 287 6.77 -15.46 -1.95
N ILE A 288 5.44 -15.35 -1.90
CA ILE A 288 4.71 -14.89 -0.72
C ILE A 288 4.71 -16.02 0.29
N HIS A 289 5.44 -15.83 1.39
CA HIS A 289 5.51 -16.78 2.50
C HIS A 289 4.32 -16.62 3.46
N LYS A 290 3.90 -15.37 3.71
CA LYS A 290 2.79 -15.06 4.63
C LYS A 290 2.17 -13.72 4.31
N LEU A 291 0.84 -13.62 4.34
CA LEU A 291 0.17 -12.33 4.36
C LEU A 291 0.17 -11.80 5.80
N THR A 292 0.33 -10.50 6.00
CA THR A 292 0.32 -9.94 7.35
C THR A 292 -1.06 -9.98 8.01
N LEU A 293 -2.14 -10.13 7.22
CA LEU A 293 -3.48 -10.39 7.74
C LEU A 293 -3.59 -11.73 8.48
N ASP A 294 -2.72 -12.69 8.18
CA ASP A 294 -2.62 -13.96 8.91
C ASP A 294 -1.91 -13.78 10.26
N LEU A 295 -1.22 -12.64 10.48
CA LEU A 295 -0.60 -12.29 11.75
C LEU A 295 -1.56 -11.50 12.63
N TRP A 296 -2.24 -10.52 12.04
CA TRP A 296 -3.24 -9.69 12.70
C TRP A 296 -4.25 -9.23 11.66
N LYS A 297 -5.46 -9.79 11.72
CA LYS A 297 -6.52 -9.46 10.77
C LYS A 297 -6.93 -7.99 10.92
N GLN A 298 -7.00 -7.27 9.80
CA GLN A 298 -7.29 -5.83 9.75
C GLN A 298 -6.33 -4.98 10.58
N HIS A 299 -5.07 -5.39 10.66
CA HIS A 299 -4.04 -4.56 11.30
C HIS A 299 -3.89 -3.20 10.58
N PRO A 300 -3.56 -2.12 11.32
CA PRO A 300 -3.26 -0.84 10.71
C PRO A 300 -2.01 -0.95 9.84
N CYS A 301 -1.91 -0.14 8.79
CA CYS A 301 -0.73 -0.09 7.94
C CYS A 301 -0.29 1.36 7.71
N CYS A 302 -1.01 2.05 6.83
CA CYS A 302 -0.74 3.43 6.48
C CYS A 302 -1.92 4.32 6.87
N VAL A 303 -1.60 5.60 7.05
CA VAL A 303 -2.53 6.64 7.47
C VAL A 303 -2.42 7.83 6.54
N PHE A 304 -3.48 8.63 6.51
CA PHE A 304 -3.38 10.02 6.11
C PHE A 304 -3.04 10.84 7.36
N GLY A 305 -1.94 11.58 7.29
CA GLY A 305 -1.48 12.43 8.38
C GLY A 305 -1.48 13.90 8.02
N LEU A 306 -1.79 14.73 9.01
CA LEU A 306 -1.71 16.18 8.96
C LEU A 306 -0.93 16.70 10.17
N SER A 307 -0.22 17.81 10.00
CA SER A 307 0.34 18.52 11.15
C SER A 307 -0.80 19.11 12.00
N GLU A 308 -0.60 19.16 13.31
CA GLU A 308 -1.57 19.80 14.21
C GLU A 308 -1.77 21.28 13.83
N LYS A 309 -0.67 21.95 13.44
CA LYS A 309 -0.70 23.32 12.93
C LYS A 309 -1.67 23.47 11.75
N PHE A 310 -1.57 22.59 10.74
CA PHE A 310 -2.45 22.66 9.58
C PHE A 310 -3.92 22.48 9.97
N ILE A 311 -4.22 21.54 10.87
CA ILE A 311 -5.56 21.28 11.37
C ILE A 311 -6.14 22.51 12.08
N THR A 312 -5.33 23.15 12.95
CA THR A 312 -5.75 24.34 13.69
C THR A 312 -5.96 25.55 12.78
N GLU A 313 -5.09 25.76 11.80
CA GLU A 313 -5.15 26.91 10.89
C GLU A 313 -6.21 26.75 9.78
N ASN A 314 -6.53 25.51 9.39
CA ASN A 314 -7.41 25.21 8.26
C ASN A 314 -8.46 24.14 8.61
N PRO A 315 -9.33 24.37 9.61
CA PRO A 315 -10.28 23.36 10.07
C PRO A 315 -11.33 22.97 9.01
N ASN A 316 -11.89 23.92 8.24
CA ASN A 316 -12.86 23.58 7.19
C ASN A 316 -12.19 22.82 6.04
N THR A 317 -10.98 23.24 5.66
CA THR A 317 -10.15 22.55 4.67
C THR A 317 -9.81 21.12 5.12
N THR A 318 -9.45 20.94 6.39
CA THR A 318 -9.18 19.63 6.99
C THR A 318 -10.41 18.73 6.90
N MET A 319 -11.60 19.26 7.20
CA MET A 319 -12.85 18.52 7.07
C MET A 319 -13.12 18.13 5.61
N ALA A 320 -13.03 19.07 4.68
CA ALA A 320 -13.23 18.82 3.24
C ALA A 320 -12.27 17.73 2.72
N LEU A 321 -10.99 17.85 3.08
CA LEU A 321 -9.94 16.91 2.67
C LEU A 321 -10.18 15.52 3.26
N THR A 322 -10.46 15.44 4.57
CA THR A 322 -10.78 14.16 5.22
C THR A 322 -12.00 13.50 4.56
N THR A 323 -13.04 14.28 4.25
CA THR A 323 -14.24 13.77 3.56
C THR A 323 -13.91 13.18 2.20
N SER A 324 -13.14 13.90 1.39
CA SER A 324 -12.78 13.46 0.05
C SER A 324 -11.97 12.16 0.07
N ILE A 325 -11.10 11.98 1.07
CA ILE A 325 -10.35 10.74 1.28
C ILE A 325 -11.29 9.63 1.72
N LEU A 326 -12.20 9.88 2.67
CA LEU A 326 -13.20 8.91 3.11
C LEU A 326 -14.12 8.46 1.97
N GLU A 327 -14.51 9.36 1.06
CA GLU A 327 -15.34 9.01 -0.11
C GLU A 327 -14.55 8.15 -1.09
N ALA A 328 -13.27 8.49 -1.34
CA ALA A 328 -12.38 7.66 -2.15
C ALA A 328 -12.14 6.28 -1.51
N THR A 329 -11.99 6.22 -0.18
CA THR A 329 -11.87 4.97 0.59
C THR A 329 -13.10 4.08 0.42
N ALA A 330 -14.30 4.60 0.67
CA ALA A 330 -15.54 3.83 0.53
C ALA A 330 -15.72 3.32 -0.92
N SER A 331 -15.36 4.16 -1.89
CA SER A 331 -15.37 3.82 -3.31
C SER A 331 -14.39 2.68 -3.64
N ALA A 332 -13.19 2.70 -3.07
CA ALA A 332 -12.14 1.70 -3.28
C ALA A 332 -12.44 0.33 -2.65
N GLU A 333 -13.39 0.24 -1.71
CA GLU A 333 -13.82 -1.03 -1.11
C GLU A 333 -14.79 -1.83 -1.98
N THR A 334 -15.50 -1.17 -2.91
CA THR A 334 -16.43 -1.86 -3.82
C THR A 334 -15.70 -2.74 -4.84
N SER A 335 -16.34 -3.81 -5.31
CA SER A 335 -15.78 -4.71 -6.33
C SER A 335 -15.39 -3.96 -7.61
N GLU A 336 -16.28 -3.08 -8.08
CA GLU A 336 -16.08 -2.23 -9.25
C GLU A 336 -15.00 -1.18 -8.99
N GLY A 337 -15.00 -0.58 -7.80
CA GLY A 337 -14.00 0.39 -7.38
C GLY A 337 -12.60 -0.20 -7.34
N ARG A 338 -12.41 -1.40 -6.79
CA ARG A 338 -11.10 -2.08 -6.76
C ARG A 338 -10.46 -2.19 -8.16
N VAL A 339 -11.26 -2.46 -9.19
CA VAL A 339 -10.81 -2.50 -10.59
C VAL A 339 -10.51 -1.11 -11.14
N ALA A 340 -11.42 -0.15 -10.95
CA ALA A 340 -11.26 1.22 -11.44
C ALA A 340 -10.06 1.94 -10.82
N PHE A 341 -9.81 1.74 -9.52
CA PHE A 341 -8.65 2.27 -8.83
C PHE A 341 -7.35 1.61 -9.32
N ALA A 342 -7.34 0.29 -9.56
CA ALA A 342 -6.16 -0.38 -10.14
C ALA A 342 -5.76 0.26 -11.48
N GLU A 343 -6.73 0.53 -12.34
CA GLU A 343 -6.51 1.13 -13.66
C GLU A 343 -6.06 2.60 -13.57
N SER A 344 -6.69 3.40 -12.71
CA SER A 344 -6.39 4.82 -12.58
C SER A 344 -5.01 5.11 -12.00
N MET A 345 -4.48 4.19 -11.17
CA MET A 345 -3.18 4.34 -10.48
C MET A 345 -2.00 3.68 -11.19
N ALA A 346 -2.23 2.86 -12.22
CA ALA A 346 -1.18 2.20 -12.99
C ALA A 346 -0.17 3.15 -13.67
N PRO A 347 -0.57 4.31 -14.23
CA PRO A 347 0.31 5.20 -14.98
C PRO A 347 1.56 5.70 -14.25
N ALA A 348 2.55 6.16 -15.02
CA ALA A 348 3.87 6.54 -14.53
C ALA A 348 3.88 7.71 -13.53
N ASN A 349 2.93 8.64 -13.63
CA ASN A 349 2.76 9.73 -12.67
C ASN A 349 2.31 9.22 -11.27
N TYR A 350 1.79 7.99 -11.19
CA TYR A 350 1.38 7.34 -9.95
C TYR A 350 2.27 6.14 -9.61
N LEU A 351 1.76 4.90 -9.67
CA LEU A 351 2.49 3.72 -9.19
C LEU A 351 3.49 3.18 -10.21
N ASN A 352 3.31 3.49 -11.50
CA ASN A 352 4.14 2.95 -12.59
C ASN A 352 4.25 1.41 -12.53
N GLN A 353 3.11 0.73 -12.40
CA GLN A 353 3.05 -0.73 -12.29
C GLN A 353 2.12 -1.32 -13.36
N PRO A 354 2.36 -2.57 -13.79
CA PRO A 354 1.40 -3.31 -14.60
C PRO A 354 0.02 -3.35 -13.93
N VAL A 355 -1.02 -3.04 -14.70
CA VAL A 355 -2.40 -2.97 -14.18
C VAL A 355 -2.86 -4.33 -13.65
N GLU A 356 -2.38 -5.42 -14.23
CA GLU A 356 -2.68 -6.80 -13.80
C GLU A 356 -2.18 -7.06 -12.38
N ILE A 357 -1.01 -6.54 -12.03
CA ILE A 357 -0.46 -6.66 -10.67
C ILE A 357 -1.36 -5.89 -9.70
N LEU A 358 -1.73 -4.65 -10.05
CA LEU A 358 -2.61 -3.83 -9.20
C LEU A 358 -3.98 -4.48 -9.01
N LYS A 359 -4.56 -5.08 -10.05
CA LYS A 359 -5.81 -5.84 -9.96
C LYS A 359 -5.65 -7.05 -9.06
N GLN A 360 -4.59 -7.84 -9.20
CA GLN A 360 -4.33 -9.00 -8.33
C GLN A 360 -4.29 -8.62 -6.84
N ILE A 361 -3.70 -7.47 -6.52
CA ILE A 361 -3.61 -6.94 -5.16
C ILE A 361 -4.98 -6.45 -4.69
N LEU A 362 -5.60 -5.54 -5.45
CA LEU A 362 -6.84 -4.88 -5.04
C LEU A 362 -8.05 -5.80 -5.07
N THR A 363 -8.09 -6.85 -5.90
CA THR A 363 -9.21 -7.81 -5.87
C THR A 363 -8.92 -9.03 -5.00
N GLY A 364 -7.69 -9.19 -4.51
CA GLY A 364 -7.33 -10.32 -3.67
C GLY A 364 -7.16 -11.65 -4.39
N VAL A 365 -7.14 -11.67 -5.73
CA VAL A 365 -6.96 -12.90 -6.53
C VAL A 365 -5.57 -12.88 -7.15
N PHE A 366 -4.66 -13.73 -6.70
CA PHE A 366 -3.24 -13.63 -7.05
C PHE A 366 -2.50 -14.97 -6.96
N PRO A 367 -1.43 -15.15 -7.76
CA PRO A 367 -0.47 -16.23 -7.53
C PRO A 367 0.40 -15.93 -6.31
N ASP A 368 0.63 -16.93 -5.46
CA ASP A 368 1.52 -16.81 -4.28
C ASP A 368 3.00 -17.05 -4.60
N GLY A 369 3.32 -17.43 -5.84
CA GLY A 369 4.67 -17.80 -6.26
C GLY A 369 5.10 -19.19 -5.78
N GLN A 370 4.20 -19.97 -5.18
CA GLN A 370 4.41 -21.35 -4.72
C GLN A 370 3.59 -22.36 -5.53
N GLY A 371 3.04 -21.94 -6.68
CA GLY A 371 2.21 -22.77 -7.55
C GLY A 371 0.72 -22.70 -7.24
N ASN A 372 0.29 -21.89 -6.26
CA ASN A 372 -1.12 -21.73 -5.93
C ASN A 372 -1.65 -20.38 -6.41
N ILE A 373 -2.93 -20.36 -6.77
CA ILE A 373 -3.72 -19.14 -6.88
C ILE A 373 -4.51 -18.98 -5.58
N LYS A 374 -4.35 -17.84 -4.93
CA LYS A 374 -5.08 -17.45 -3.72
C LYS A 374 -6.27 -16.56 -4.10
N ASN A 375 -7.34 -16.66 -3.32
CA ASN A 375 -8.47 -15.75 -3.34
C ASN A 375 -8.72 -15.26 -1.90
N VAL A 376 -8.22 -14.07 -1.61
CA VAL A 376 -8.28 -13.41 -0.30
C VAL A 376 -8.78 -11.98 -0.54
N PRO A 377 -10.10 -11.76 -0.64
CA PRO A 377 -10.68 -10.46 -1.02
C PRO A 377 -10.22 -9.29 -0.13
N ASP A 378 -9.95 -9.59 1.14
CA ASP A 378 -9.46 -8.68 2.18
C ASP A 378 -7.92 -8.67 2.29
N ARG A 379 -7.18 -9.16 1.27
CA ARG A 379 -5.70 -9.04 1.17
C ARG A 379 -5.25 -7.62 1.48
N ILE A 380 -5.94 -6.65 0.91
CA ILE A 380 -5.89 -5.24 1.28
C ILE A 380 -7.33 -4.76 1.47
N SER A 381 -7.54 -4.01 2.55
CA SER A 381 -8.78 -3.32 2.86
C SER A 381 -8.49 -1.85 3.17
N PHE A 382 -9.52 -1.03 3.13
CA PHE A 382 -9.52 0.40 3.34
C PHE A 382 -10.53 0.73 4.44
N MET A 383 -10.31 0.20 5.64
CA MET A 383 -11.06 0.57 6.86
C MET A 383 -10.50 1.87 7.42
N PRO A 384 -11.17 3.02 7.28
CA PRO A 384 -10.56 4.31 7.53
C PRO A 384 -10.54 4.74 9.00
N LEU A 385 -11.27 4.10 9.90
CA LEU A 385 -11.32 4.49 11.31
C LEU A 385 -10.02 4.07 12.01
N PRO A 386 -9.16 5.03 12.43
CA PRO A 386 -8.04 4.69 13.27
C PRO A 386 -8.55 4.49 14.70
N THR A 387 -7.97 3.55 15.45
CA THR A 387 -8.47 3.21 16.80
C THR A 387 -7.41 3.43 17.86
N GLN A 388 -7.87 3.66 19.08
CA GLN A 388 -7.03 3.74 20.27
C GLN A 388 -6.29 2.42 20.52
N THR A 389 -6.91 1.27 20.22
CA THR A 389 -6.21 -0.03 20.23
C THR A 389 -5.02 -0.06 19.29
N MET A 390 -5.20 0.37 18.04
CA MET A 390 -4.12 0.45 17.06
C MET A 390 -2.98 1.34 17.56
N GLY A 391 -3.32 2.54 18.06
CA GLY A 391 -2.33 3.48 18.56
C GLY A 391 -1.59 2.99 19.80
N THR A 392 -2.31 2.44 20.76
CA THR A 392 -1.74 1.87 21.98
C THR A 392 -0.81 0.71 21.66
N TRP A 393 -1.19 -0.17 20.72
CA TRP A 393 -0.31 -1.26 20.29
C TRP A 393 0.98 -0.74 19.67
N VAL A 394 0.89 0.23 18.74
CA VAL A 394 2.08 0.79 18.10
C VAL A 394 3.03 1.42 19.12
N LEU A 395 2.50 2.25 20.02
CA LEU A 395 3.29 2.89 21.08
C LEU A 395 3.91 1.85 22.02
N SER A 396 3.16 0.81 22.40
CA SER A 396 3.67 -0.28 23.24
C SER A 396 4.83 -1.02 22.57
N GLN A 397 4.75 -1.28 21.26
CA GLN A 397 5.83 -1.91 20.53
C GLN A 397 7.03 -0.98 20.29
N LEU A 398 6.80 0.33 20.11
CA LEU A 398 7.91 1.29 20.06
C LEU A 398 8.70 1.28 21.36
N ARG A 399 8.04 1.15 22.52
CA ARG A 399 8.73 0.98 23.81
C ARG A 399 9.40 -0.37 23.93
N ARG A 400 8.72 -1.46 23.55
CA ARG A 400 9.29 -2.82 23.59
C ARG A 400 10.66 -2.89 22.92
N TRP A 401 10.83 -2.12 21.84
CA TRP A 401 12.07 -2.03 21.07
C TRP A 401 12.90 -0.77 21.36
N ASN A 402 12.67 -0.12 22.50
CA ASN A 402 13.45 1.00 23.05
C ASN A 402 13.58 2.19 22.08
N TYR A 403 12.49 2.54 21.41
CA TYR A 403 12.37 3.79 20.64
C TYR A 403 11.78 4.94 21.45
N ILE A 404 11.06 4.63 22.53
CA ILE A 404 10.47 5.59 23.46
C ILE A 404 10.76 5.18 24.90
N ASP A 405 10.68 6.15 25.80
CA ASP A 405 10.98 5.97 27.22
C ASP A 405 10.02 5.00 27.91
N THR A 406 10.54 4.36 28.97
CA THR A 406 9.81 3.34 29.73
C THR A 406 8.55 3.87 30.43
N ASP A 407 8.50 5.16 30.66
CA ASP A 407 7.53 5.87 31.50
C ASP A 407 6.36 6.40 30.65
N THR A 408 6.41 6.16 29.34
CA THR A 408 5.43 6.68 28.38
C THR A 408 4.04 6.13 28.64
N ASN A 409 3.05 7.04 28.77
CA ASN A 409 1.64 6.67 28.85
C ASN A 409 1.04 6.51 27.45
N TYR A 410 0.96 5.26 26.96
CA TYR A 410 0.46 4.99 25.61
C TYR A 410 -0.99 5.41 25.41
N ALA A 411 -1.84 5.27 26.45
CA ALA A 411 -3.27 5.57 26.34
C ALA A 411 -3.46 7.06 26.08
N THR A 412 -2.83 7.92 26.87
CA THR A 412 -2.88 9.38 26.68
C THR A 412 -2.36 9.79 25.31
N LEU A 413 -1.21 9.26 24.88
CA LEU A 413 -0.67 9.58 23.56
C LEU A 413 -1.57 9.07 22.41
N ALA A 414 -2.18 7.89 22.56
CA ALA A 414 -3.13 7.39 21.58
C ALA A 414 -4.35 8.31 21.45
N GLU A 415 -4.89 8.84 22.56
CA GLU A 415 -5.97 9.84 22.52
C GLU A 415 -5.56 11.13 21.82
N GLU A 416 -4.34 11.61 22.10
CA GLU A 416 -3.87 12.89 21.58
C GLU A 416 -3.53 12.83 20.09
N LEU A 417 -3.03 11.69 19.61
CA LEU A 417 -2.46 11.56 18.28
C LEU A 417 -3.41 10.95 17.27
N VAL A 418 -4.44 10.22 17.71
CA VAL A 418 -5.36 9.50 16.82
C VAL A 418 -6.72 10.19 16.75
N MET A 419 -7.10 10.68 15.57
CA MET A 419 -8.33 11.47 15.36
C MET A 419 -9.60 10.62 15.18
N THR A 420 -9.77 9.61 16.02
CA THR A 420 -10.89 8.66 15.96
C THR A 420 -12.25 9.36 15.94
N THR A 421 -12.47 10.30 16.86
CA THR A 421 -13.76 10.97 17.04
C THR A 421 -14.16 11.75 15.79
N THR A 422 -13.27 12.62 15.30
CA THR A 422 -13.50 13.43 14.10
C THR A 422 -13.78 12.56 12.88
N THR A 423 -13.00 11.50 12.69
CA THR A 423 -13.16 10.58 11.55
C THR A 423 -14.48 9.81 11.64
N ARG A 424 -14.83 9.29 12.81
CA ARG A 424 -16.12 8.59 13.03
C ARG A 424 -17.32 9.51 12.78
N GLU A 425 -17.31 10.71 13.36
CA GLU A 425 -18.40 11.66 13.16
C GLU A 425 -18.57 11.99 11.69
N ARG A 426 -17.47 12.12 10.94
CA ARG A 426 -17.55 12.37 9.51
C ARG A 426 -18.10 11.18 8.74
N MET A 427 -17.65 9.97 9.04
CA MET A 427 -18.18 8.74 8.45
C MET A 427 -19.70 8.62 8.67
N ARG A 428 -20.17 8.86 9.90
CA ARG A 428 -21.61 8.87 10.24
C ARG A 428 -22.38 9.93 9.46
N ALA A 429 -21.84 11.15 9.36
CA ALA A 429 -22.48 12.21 8.59
C ALA A 429 -22.59 11.86 7.09
N MET A 430 -21.56 11.23 6.52
CA MET A 430 -21.58 10.77 5.13
C MET A 430 -22.63 9.66 4.90
N MET A 431 -22.71 8.66 5.78
CA MET A 431 -23.73 7.60 5.68
C MET A 431 -25.15 8.13 5.90
N ALA A 432 -25.31 9.19 6.72
CA ALA A 432 -26.60 9.86 6.88
C ALA A 432 -27.02 10.64 5.62
N ALA A 433 -26.05 11.17 4.87
CA ALA A 433 -26.30 11.90 3.62
C ALA A 433 -26.49 10.95 2.42
N ASP A 434 -25.78 9.82 2.38
CA ASP A 434 -25.90 8.78 1.37
C ASP A 434 -26.11 7.39 2.00
N PRO A 435 -27.35 6.89 2.04
CA PRO A 435 -27.65 5.55 2.56
C PRO A 435 -27.02 4.39 1.79
N ASN A 436 -26.50 4.60 0.58
CA ASN A 436 -25.78 3.58 -0.18
C ASN A 436 -24.30 3.53 0.18
N LEU A 437 -23.79 4.54 0.87
CA LEU A 437 -22.43 4.59 1.35
C LEU A 437 -22.34 3.81 2.67
N THR A 438 -21.33 2.97 2.80
CA THR A 438 -21.12 2.18 4.01
C THR A 438 -19.66 2.20 4.41
N PHE A 439 -19.41 2.37 5.71
CA PHE A 439 -18.12 2.13 6.34
C PHE A 439 -18.27 0.99 7.34
N ALA A 440 -17.62 -0.15 7.08
CA ALA A 440 -17.78 -1.36 7.88
C ALA A 440 -17.25 -1.21 9.33
N ASP A 441 -16.39 -0.25 9.56
CA ASP A 441 -15.67 0.00 10.82
C ASP A 441 -16.16 1.25 11.57
N ALA A 442 -17.17 1.98 11.06
CA ALA A 442 -17.66 3.23 11.69
C ALA A 442 -18.07 3.05 13.17
N GLU A 443 -18.70 1.91 13.46
CA GLU A 443 -19.23 1.58 14.78
C GLU A 443 -18.32 0.62 15.56
N GLN A 444 -17.08 0.40 15.09
CA GLN A 444 -16.12 -0.44 15.78
C GLN A 444 -15.79 0.14 17.16
N ASP A 445 -15.73 -0.74 18.16
CA ASP A 445 -15.18 -0.40 19.48
C ASP A 445 -13.68 -0.16 19.35
N VAL A 446 -13.27 1.05 19.74
CA VAL A 446 -11.92 1.55 19.52
C VAL A 446 -10.93 1.18 20.61
N TYR A 447 -11.42 0.56 21.69
CA TYR A 447 -10.61 -0.09 22.71
C TYR A 447 -10.76 -1.62 22.68
N ALA A 448 -11.44 -2.16 21.66
CA ALA A 448 -11.63 -3.59 21.52
C ALA A 448 -10.29 -4.33 21.59
N PRO A 449 -10.19 -5.43 22.35
CA PRO A 449 -9.07 -6.35 22.26
C PRO A 449 -8.94 -6.91 20.85
N VAL A 450 -7.70 -7.23 20.45
CA VAL A 450 -7.39 -7.81 19.15
C VAL A 450 -6.51 -9.03 19.30
N ASP A 451 -6.72 -10.03 18.44
CA ASP A 451 -5.82 -11.17 18.33
C ASP A 451 -4.63 -10.83 17.44
N ILE A 452 -3.43 -11.00 17.99
CA ILE A 452 -2.17 -10.80 17.28
C ILE A 452 -1.38 -12.09 17.42
N GLN A 453 -1.42 -12.90 16.36
CA GLN A 453 -0.76 -14.20 16.28
C GLN A 453 -1.16 -15.15 17.42
N GLY A 454 -2.46 -15.24 17.73
CA GLY A 454 -2.97 -16.10 18.80
C GLY A 454 -2.79 -15.54 20.21
N HIS A 455 -2.34 -14.29 20.35
CA HIS A 455 -2.21 -13.61 21.63
C HIS A 455 -3.15 -12.41 21.66
N GLU A 456 -4.02 -12.35 22.67
CA GLU A 456 -4.90 -11.21 22.87
C GLU A 456 -4.10 -9.99 23.32
N PHE A 457 -4.29 -8.87 22.63
CA PHE A 457 -3.84 -7.56 23.05
C PHE A 457 -5.04 -6.70 23.40
N ALA A 458 -5.12 -6.27 24.66
CA ALA A 458 -6.06 -5.26 25.13
C ALA A 458 -5.30 -3.97 25.48
N PRO A 459 -5.79 -2.78 25.10
CA PRO A 459 -5.08 -1.51 25.37
C PRO A 459 -4.81 -1.28 26.86
N ALA A 460 -5.77 -1.63 27.72
CA ALA A 460 -5.64 -1.52 29.17
C ALA A 460 -4.57 -2.46 29.76
N ALA A 461 -4.23 -3.55 29.06
CA ALA A 461 -3.23 -4.54 29.45
C ALA A 461 -1.95 -4.45 28.59
N ALA A 462 -1.70 -3.31 27.93
CA ALA A 462 -0.59 -3.17 27.00
C ALA A 462 0.78 -3.43 27.65
N GLN A 463 0.95 -3.04 28.92
CA GLN A 463 2.18 -3.31 29.68
C GLN A 463 2.37 -4.81 29.92
N GLU A 464 1.33 -5.49 30.43
CA GLU A 464 1.35 -6.94 30.68
C GLU A 464 1.62 -7.71 29.39
N PHE A 465 1.03 -7.27 28.28
CA PHE A 465 1.31 -7.83 26.97
C PHE A 465 2.80 -7.73 26.63
N ILE A 466 3.45 -6.57 26.80
CA ILE A 466 4.91 -6.41 26.56
C ILE A 466 5.71 -7.33 27.48
N ASP A 467 5.38 -7.36 28.77
CA ASP A 467 6.15 -8.11 29.78
C ASP A 467 6.07 -9.62 29.56
N SER A 468 4.99 -10.10 28.93
CA SER A 468 4.84 -11.50 28.52
C SER A 468 5.68 -11.90 27.30
N GLN A 469 6.25 -10.94 26.57
CA GLN A 469 6.97 -11.22 25.33
C GLN A 469 8.39 -11.77 25.58
N PRO A 470 8.86 -12.72 24.75
CA PRO A 470 10.15 -13.38 24.98
C PRO A 470 11.37 -12.46 24.77
N PHE A 471 11.23 -11.41 23.95
CA PHE A 471 12.32 -10.50 23.60
C PHE A 471 11.87 -9.05 23.66
N THR A 472 12.72 -8.23 24.25
CA THR A 472 12.64 -6.76 24.31
C THR A 472 14.04 -6.20 24.05
N ARG A 473 14.12 -4.97 23.54
CA ARG A 473 15.41 -4.27 23.45
C ARG A 473 15.67 -3.59 24.79
N THR A 474 16.59 -4.11 25.59
CA THR A 474 17.09 -3.42 26.78
C THR A 474 18.29 -2.55 26.42
N ILE A 475 18.41 -1.40 27.08
CA ILE A 475 19.66 -0.61 27.06
C ILE A 475 20.71 -1.46 27.77
N GLY A 476 21.78 -1.82 27.05
CA GLY A 476 22.93 -2.54 27.60
C GLY A 476 23.79 -1.67 28.49
#